data_AF-A0A957YH22-F1
#
_entry.id   AF-A0A957YH22-F1
#
_cell.length_a   1.000
_cell.length_b   1.000
_cell.length_c   1.000
_cell.angle_alpha   90.00
_cell.angle_beta   90.00
_cell.angle_gamma   90.00
#
_symmetry.space_group_name_H-M   'P 1'
#
loop_
_entity.id
_entity.type
_entity.pdbx_description
1 polymer ?
#
loop_
_entity_poly.entity_id
_entity_poly.type
_entity_poly.pdbx_seq_one_letter_code
_entity_poly.pdbx_strand_id
1 'polypeptide(L)'
;METLIKRFLQRFTAQEADTPVIIVSGLPRSGTSMMMKILEGGGLPVLTDNIRTADGDNPKGYYEFERVKKLPKGDIAWLAEARGKVVKVLAILLFKLPEGYNYRVVFMRRAMPEILASQRKMLINRGEDPDRISDEELAVLFERYYQQAKSWMEQQPHVESIEIDYNLLLQDPQPQIEAINRFFDKKLDVNAMLKVVDPQLYRQRR
;
A
#
# COMPACT_ATOMS: atom_id res chain seq x y z
N MET A 1 -27.03 12.91 33.33
CA MET A 1 -26.66 11.63 32.69
C MET A 1 -26.73 11.75 31.16
N GLU A 2 -27.83 12.24 30.58
CA GLU A 2 -27.99 12.45 29.13
C GLU A 2 -26.91 13.35 28.48
N THR A 3 -26.51 14.44 29.13
CA THR A 3 -25.50 15.37 28.60
C THR A 3 -24.11 14.76 28.53
N LEU A 4 -23.79 13.83 29.44
CA LEU A 4 -22.54 13.07 29.43
C LEU A 4 -22.54 12.02 28.30
N ILE A 5 -23.66 11.33 28.09
CA ILE A 5 -23.82 10.35 27.02
C ILE A 5 -23.75 11.03 25.65
N LYS A 6 -24.40 12.19 25.46
CA LYS A 6 -24.31 12.97 24.21
C LYS A 6 -22.88 13.46 23.93
N ARG A 7 -22.17 13.98 24.94
CA ARG A 7 -20.77 14.39 24.79
C ARG A 7 -19.85 13.21 24.51
N PHE A 8 -20.07 12.08 25.16
CA PHE A 8 -19.32 10.85 24.91
C PHE A 8 -19.54 10.35 23.48
N LEU A 9 -20.79 10.27 23.02
CA LEU A 9 -21.14 9.88 21.65
C LEU A 9 -20.57 10.85 20.61
N GLN A 10 -20.69 12.17 20.81
CA GLN A 10 -20.08 13.17 19.91
C GLN A 10 -18.57 13.01 19.81
N ARG A 11 -17.89 12.74 20.93
CA ARG A 11 -16.44 12.54 20.96
C ARG A 11 -16.04 11.24 20.27
N PHE A 12 -16.81 10.17 20.46
CA PHE A 12 -16.64 8.90 19.73
C PHE A 12 -16.83 9.08 18.22
N THR A 13 -17.90 9.75 17.79
CA THR A 13 -18.16 10.01 16.36
C THR A 13 -17.13 10.93 15.73
N ALA A 14 -16.62 11.92 16.47
CA ALA A 14 -15.54 12.79 16.00
C ALA A 14 -14.20 12.03 15.89
N GLN A 15 -13.92 11.12 16.82
CA GLN A 15 -12.71 10.30 16.80
C GLN A 15 -12.74 9.28 15.65
N GLU A 16 -13.90 8.70 15.33
CA GLU A 16 -14.08 7.89 14.11
C GLU A 16 -14.00 8.73 12.83
N ALA A 17 -14.44 9.99 12.84
CA ALA A 17 -14.31 10.92 11.72
C ALA A 17 -12.85 11.23 11.37
N ASP A 18 -12.00 11.31 12.39
CA ASP A 18 -10.60 11.74 12.27
C ASP A 18 -9.61 10.59 12.09
N THR A 19 -10.06 9.34 12.25
CA THR A 19 -9.20 8.16 12.06
C THR A 19 -8.84 8.01 10.58
N PRO A 20 -7.55 8.05 10.21
CA PRO A 20 -7.14 8.02 8.82
C PRO A 20 -7.39 6.65 8.19
N VAL A 21 -7.62 6.64 6.87
CA VAL A 21 -7.50 5.43 6.07
C VAL A 21 -6.01 5.20 5.79
N ILE A 22 -5.51 4.01 6.10
CA ILE A 22 -4.10 3.69 5.88
C ILE A 22 -3.98 3.05 4.50
N ILE A 23 -3.13 3.60 3.65
CA ILE A 23 -2.97 3.18 2.27
C ILE A 23 -1.56 2.63 2.08
N VAL A 24 -1.44 1.41 1.57
CA VAL A 24 -0.20 0.95 0.96
C VAL A 24 -0.31 1.14 -0.54
N SER A 25 0.59 1.94 -1.11
CA SER A 25 0.60 2.25 -2.53
C SER A 25 1.96 2.03 -3.16
N GLY A 26 1.99 2.00 -4.48
CA GLY A 26 3.19 1.76 -5.26
C GLY A 26 2.85 1.32 -6.67
N LEU A 27 3.88 1.30 -7.52
CA LEU A 27 3.78 0.71 -8.85
C LEU A 27 3.50 -0.80 -8.77
N PRO A 28 2.96 -1.41 -9.83
CA PRO A 28 2.97 -2.87 -9.93
C PRO A 28 4.36 -3.43 -9.62
N ARG A 29 4.41 -4.55 -8.90
CA ARG A 29 5.66 -5.27 -8.58
C ARG A 29 6.66 -4.53 -7.66
N SER A 30 6.27 -3.41 -7.04
CA SER A 30 7.13 -2.64 -6.11
C SER A 30 7.19 -3.17 -4.67
N GLY A 31 6.55 -4.30 -4.37
CA GLY A 31 6.58 -4.90 -3.03
C GLY A 31 5.43 -4.49 -2.09
N THR A 32 4.36 -3.87 -2.61
CA THR A 32 3.18 -3.50 -1.83
C THR A 32 2.55 -4.66 -1.03
N SER A 33 2.52 -5.88 -1.57
CA SER A 33 2.01 -7.04 -0.81
C SER A 33 2.91 -7.44 0.37
N MET A 34 4.21 -7.16 0.30
CA MET A 34 5.13 -7.36 1.43
C MET A 34 4.88 -6.29 2.50
N MET A 35 4.70 -5.03 2.08
CA MET A 35 4.38 -3.94 3.00
C MET A 35 3.04 -4.15 3.73
N MET A 36 2.00 -4.65 3.04
CA MET A 36 0.74 -5.04 3.70
C MET A 36 0.97 -6.04 4.84
N LYS A 37 1.79 -7.08 4.61
CA LYS A 37 2.15 -8.08 5.63
C LYS A 37 2.95 -7.50 6.78
N ILE A 38 3.89 -6.60 6.46
CA ILE A 38 4.70 -5.91 7.47
C ILE A 38 3.78 -5.13 8.40
N LEU A 39 2.88 -4.31 7.86
CA LEU A 39 1.94 -3.51 8.65
C LEU A 39 0.93 -4.37 9.43
N GLU A 40 0.43 -5.45 8.82
CA GLU A 40 -0.42 -6.43 9.52
C GLU A 40 0.32 -7.09 10.70
N GLY A 41 1.55 -7.55 10.48
CA GLY A 41 2.41 -8.11 11.52
C GLY A 41 2.73 -7.09 12.61
N GLY A 42 2.79 -5.80 12.27
CA GLY A 42 2.93 -4.69 13.21
C GLY A 42 1.66 -4.38 14.03
N GLY A 43 0.55 -5.07 13.77
CA GLY A 43 -0.70 -4.97 14.51
C GLY A 43 -1.79 -4.11 13.86
N LEU A 44 -1.60 -3.65 12.62
CA LEU A 44 -2.63 -2.89 11.91
C LEU A 44 -3.64 -3.82 11.23
N PRO A 45 -4.96 -3.62 11.42
CA PRO A 45 -5.95 -4.42 10.71
C PRO A 45 -5.90 -4.11 9.20
N VAL A 46 -6.09 -5.13 8.37
CA VAL A 46 -6.10 -4.98 6.91
C VAL A 46 -7.51 -5.08 6.35
N LEU A 47 -7.78 -4.34 5.27
CA LEU A 47 -8.98 -4.47 4.46
C LEU A 47 -8.64 -5.19 3.15
N THR A 48 -9.15 -6.41 3.02
CA THR A 48 -9.04 -7.26 1.84
C THR A 48 -10.32 -8.06 1.66
N ASP A 49 -10.64 -8.47 0.43
CA ASP A 49 -11.81 -9.31 0.13
C ASP A 49 -11.50 -10.82 0.16
N ASN A 50 -10.22 -11.20 0.28
CA ASN A 50 -9.75 -12.59 0.23
C ASN A 50 -10.19 -13.36 -1.03
N ILE A 51 -10.53 -12.67 -2.13
CA ILE A 51 -10.96 -13.32 -3.38
C ILE A 51 -9.79 -14.06 -4.03
N ARG A 52 -8.58 -13.50 -3.94
CA ARG A 52 -7.38 -14.09 -4.53
C ARG A 52 -6.61 -14.90 -3.50
N THR A 53 -6.34 -16.16 -3.84
CA THR A 53 -5.53 -17.08 -3.03
C THR A 53 -4.06 -17.03 -3.44
N ALA A 54 -3.17 -17.55 -2.59
CA ALA A 54 -1.73 -17.65 -2.89
C ALA A 54 -1.45 -18.42 -4.20
N ASP A 55 -0.38 -18.03 -4.89
CA ASP A 55 0.11 -18.68 -6.10
C ASP A 55 1.66 -18.67 -6.18
N GLY A 56 2.23 -19.15 -7.29
CA GLY A 56 3.69 -19.21 -7.47
C GLY A 56 4.39 -17.85 -7.50
N ASP A 57 3.67 -16.77 -7.82
CA ASP A 57 4.19 -15.40 -7.86
C ASP A 57 4.11 -14.71 -6.50
N ASN A 58 3.12 -15.10 -5.68
CA ASN A 58 2.91 -14.61 -4.33
C ASN A 58 2.47 -15.76 -3.39
N PRO A 59 3.44 -16.55 -2.87
CA PRO A 59 3.15 -17.76 -2.09
C PRO A 59 2.49 -17.48 -0.73
N LYS A 60 2.51 -16.22 -0.30
CA LYS A 60 1.95 -15.76 0.97
C LYS A 60 0.58 -15.06 0.78
N GLY A 61 -0.11 -15.27 -0.34
CA GLY A 61 -1.45 -14.71 -0.59
C GLY A 61 -1.49 -13.21 -0.90
N TYR A 62 -2.65 -12.76 -1.37
CA TYR A 62 -2.90 -11.41 -1.86
C TYR A 62 -3.72 -10.58 -0.88
N TYR A 63 -3.46 -9.28 -0.86
CA TYR A 63 -4.16 -8.30 -0.02
C TYR A 63 -5.03 -7.38 -0.88
N GLU A 64 -5.46 -7.86 -2.04
CA GLU A 64 -6.29 -7.04 -2.90
C GLU A 64 -7.68 -6.84 -2.28
N PHE A 65 -8.23 -5.67 -2.58
CA PHE A 65 -9.62 -5.35 -2.37
C PHE A 65 -10.14 -4.87 -3.72
N GLU A 66 -10.76 -5.77 -4.49
CA GLU A 66 -11.12 -5.58 -5.90
C GLU A 66 -12.00 -4.33 -6.11
N ARG A 67 -12.77 -3.95 -5.09
CA ARG A 67 -13.61 -2.74 -5.09
C ARG A 67 -12.81 -1.45 -5.31
N VAL A 68 -11.52 -1.40 -4.93
CA VAL A 68 -10.63 -0.27 -5.21
C VAL A 68 -10.57 0.04 -6.71
N LYS A 69 -10.68 -0.96 -7.59
CA LYS A 69 -10.69 -0.77 -9.05
C LYS A 69 -11.89 0.04 -9.56
N LYS A 70 -12.94 0.19 -8.73
CA LYS A 70 -14.13 0.99 -9.03
C LYS A 70 -14.01 2.44 -8.56
N LEU A 71 -12.91 2.84 -7.91
CA LEU A 71 -12.63 4.24 -7.54
C LEU A 71 -12.80 5.22 -8.72
N PRO A 72 -12.26 4.96 -9.94
CA PRO A 72 -12.44 5.88 -11.07
C PRO A 72 -13.89 6.01 -11.53
N LYS A 73 -14.76 5.07 -11.12
CA LYS A 73 -16.21 5.07 -11.41
C LYS A 73 -17.03 5.71 -10.26
N GLY A 74 -16.37 6.26 -9.24
CA GLY A 74 -17.00 6.95 -8.11
C GLY A 74 -17.37 6.05 -6.93
N ASP A 75 -16.99 4.76 -6.92
CA ASP A 75 -17.27 3.88 -5.77
C ASP A 75 -16.31 4.15 -4.61
N ILE A 76 -16.75 5.01 -3.69
CA ILE A 76 -16.00 5.46 -2.51
C ILE A 76 -16.60 4.98 -1.18
N ALA A 77 -17.75 4.30 -1.19
CA ALA A 77 -18.49 4.00 0.03
C ALA A 77 -17.74 3.05 0.99
N TRP A 78 -16.75 2.31 0.49
CA TRP A 78 -15.90 1.45 1.31
C TRP A 78 -14.88 2.22 2.17
N LEU A 79 -14.61 3.50 1.89
CA LEU A 79 -13.63 4.28 2.64
C LEU A 79 -14.05 4.48 4.10
N ALA A 80 -15.35 4.55 4.39
CA ALA A 80 -15.86 4.59 5.75
C ALA A 80 -15.46 3.33 6.54
N GLU A 81 -15.55 2.15 5.91
CA GLU A 81 -15.17 0.86 6.51
C GLU A 81 -13.66 0.67 6.60
N ALA A 82 -12.89 1.44 5.84
CA ALA A 82 -11.43 1.38 5.76
C ALA A 82 -10.70 2.25 6.80
N ARG A 83 -11.43 3.07 7.57
CA ARG A 83 -10.82 3.89 8.62
C ARG A 83 -10.10 3.02 9.64
N GLY A 84 -8.86 3.39 9.95
CA GLY A 84 -7.97 2.64 10.84
C GLY A 84 -7.46 1.32 10.28
N LYS A 85 -7.81 0.97 9.04
CA LYS A 85 -7.36 -0.25 8.36
C LYS A 85 -6.40 0.10 7.23
N VAL A 86 -5.52 -0.86 6.93
CA VAL A 86 -4.62 -0.82 5.80
C VAL A 86 -5.33 -1.37 4.58
N VAL A 87 -5.37 -0.60 3.50
CA VAL A 87 -5.88 -1.03 2.19
C VAL A 87 -4.82 -0.82 1.12
N LYS A 88 -4.70 -1.79 0.21
CA LYS A 88 -3.78 -1.70 -0.92
C LYS A 88 -4.44 -0.94 -2.08
N VAL A 89 -3.80 0.13 -2.53
CA VAL A 89 -4.25 0.95 -3.68
C VAL A 89 -3.08 1.12 -4.65
N LEU A 90 -3.25 0.76 -5.92
CA LEU A 90 -2.18 0.96 -6.91
C LEU A 90 -1.91 2.45 -7.14
N ALA A 91 -0.67 2.83 -7.45
CA ALA A 91 -0.28 4.22 -7.70
C ALA A 91 -1.18 4.93 -8.72
N ILE A 92 -1.59 4.23 -9.78
CA ILE A 92 -2.49 4.74 -10.83
C ILE A 92 -3.90 5.12 -10.31
N LEU A 93 -4.32 4.57 -9.17
CA LEU A 93 -5.61 4.85 -8.55
C LEU A 93 -5.51 5.80 -7.36
N LEU A 94 -4.29 6.09 -6.89
CA LEU A 94 -4.08 6.86 -5.67
C LEU A 94 -4.65 8.28 -5.77
N PHE A 95 -4.39 8.96 -6.89
CA PHE A 95 -4.92 10.30 -7.18
C PHE A 95 -6.42 10.33 -7.53
N LYS A 96 -7.13 9.21 -7.35
CA LYS A 96 -8.60 9.11 -7.45
C LYS A 96 -9.28 9.07 -6.09
N LEU A 97 -8.51 9.10 -5.00
CA LEU A 97 -9.06 9.17 -3.65
C LEU A 97 -9.72 10.53 -3.40
N PRO A 98 -10.90 10.57 -2.76
CA PRO A 98 -11.63 11.82 -2.49
C PRO A 98 -11.07 12.58 -1.28
N GLU A 99 -11.25 13.90 -1.25
CA GLU A 99 -10.77 14.82 -0.20
C GLU A 99 -11.48 14.67 1.16
N GLY A 100 -12.62 13.96 1.22
CA GLY A 100 -13.45 13.81 2.43
C GLY A 100 -12.90 12.85 3.50
N TYR A 101 -11.65 12.42 3.39
CA TYR A 101 -10.99 11.50 4.31
C TYR A 101 -9.53 11.92 4.51
N ASN A 102 -9.00 11.65 5.71
CA ASN A 102 -7.57 11.74 5.96
C ASN A 102 -6.89 10.42 5.57
N TYR A 103 -5.71 10.51 4.95
CA TYR A 103 -4.95 9.34 4.53
C TYR A 103 -3.55 9.35 5.15
N ARG A 104 -3.11 8.17 5.57
CA ARG A 104 -1.69 7.88 5.83
C ARG A 104 -1.19 6.91 4.77
N VAL A 105 -0.30 7.36 3.89
CA VAL A 105 0.17 6.59 2.74
C VAL A 105 1.59 6.08 2.97
N VAL A 106 1.77 4.77 2.95
CA VAL A 106 3.09 4.12 2.81
C VAL A 106 3.29 3.81 1.33
N PHE A 107 4.13 4.58 0.67
CA PHE A 107 4.41 4.45 -0.76
C PHE A 107 5.67 3.61 -0.99
N MET A 108 5.52 2.48 -1.67
CA MET A 108 6.60 1.56 -1.99
C MET A 108 7.29 1.95 -3.30
N ARG A 109 8.59 2.24 -3.21
CA ARG A 109 9.47 2.47 -4.35
C ARG A 109 10.44 1.31 -4.51
N ARG A 110 10.69 0.92 -5.75
CA ARG A 110 11.63 -0.13 -6.13
C ARG A 110 12.36 0.29 -7.39
N ALA A 111 13.62 -0.13 -7.56
CA ALA A 111 14.38 0.07 -8.78
C ALA A 111 13.57 -0.39 -10.01
N MET A 112 13.46 0.49 -11.03
CA MET A 112 12.67 0.21 -12.23
C MET A 112 13.12 -1.07 -12.96
N PRO A 113 14.43 -1.34 -13.16
CA PRO A 113 14.87 -2.59 -13.79
C PRO A 113 14.29 -3.84 -13.11
N GLU A 114 14.28 -3.86 -11.78
CA GLU A 114 13.74 -5.00 -11.03
C GLU A 114 12.20 -5.09 -11.11
N ILE A 115 11.50 -3.95 -11.21
CA ILE A 115 10.06 -3.93 -11.47
C ILE A 115 9.76 -4.59 -12.82
N LEU A 116 10.49 -4.20 -13.87
CA LEU A 116 10.33 -4.73 -15.23
C LEU A 116 10.65 -6.24 -15.27
N ALA A 117 11.79 -6.66 -14.69
CA ALA A 117 12.15 -8.07 -14.59
C ALA A 117 11.10 -8.91 -13.84
N SER A 118 10.54 -8.37 -12.75
CA SER A 118 9.46 -9.01 -11.99
C SER A 118 8.14 -9.06 -12.76
N GLN A 119 7.82 -8.02 -13.53
CA GLN A 119 6.63 -7.97 -14.38
C GLN A 119 6.74 -9.00 -15.50
N ARG A 120 7.88 -9.05 -16.20
CA ARG A 120 8.17 -10.02 -17.26
C ARG A 120 8.00 -11.46 -16.77
N LYS A 121 8.61 -11.78 -15.61
CA LYS A 121 8.52 -13.12 -15.02
C LYS A 121 7.08 -13.51 -14.67
N MET A 122 6.29 -12.58 -14.13
CA MET A 122 4.88 -12.80 -13.81
C MET A 122 4.05 -13.06 -15.08
N LEU A 123 4.25 -12.30 -16.17
CA LEU A 123 3.54 -12.54 -17.44
C LEU A 123 3.86 -13.93 -18.00
N ILE A 124 5.13 -14.31 -18.02
CA ILE A 124 5.58 -15.66 -18.44
C ILE A 124 4.89 -16.75 -17.60
N ASN A 125 4.83 -16.59 -16.28
CA ASN A 125 4.20 -17.56 -15.39
C ASN A 125 2.68 -17.69 -15.61
N ARG A 126 2.04 -16.65 -16.17
CA ARG A 126 0.61 -16.66 -16.53
C ARG A 126 0.33 -17.16 -17.95
N GLY A 127 1.37 -17.48 -18.72
CA GLY A 127 1.23 -17.80 -20.14
C GLY A 127 0.82 -16.59 -20.99
N GLU A 128 1.05 -15.38 -20.50
CA GLU A 128 0.84 -14.13 -21.23
C GLU A 128 2.10 -13.74 -21.99
N ASP A 129 1.95 -13.00 -23.09
CA ASP A 129 3.08 -12.50 -23.88
C ASP A 129 3.82 -11.38 -23.10
N PRO A 130 5.07 -11.61 -22.65
CA PRO A 130 5.84 -10.63 -21.93
C PRO A 130 6.32 -9.46 -22.80
N ASP A 131 6.30 -9.61 -24.13
CA ASP A 131 6.82 -8.64 -25.10
C ASP A 131 5.71 -7.81 -25.77
N ARG A 132 4.46 -7.96 -25.30
CA ARG A 132 3.31 -7.18 -25.80
C ARG A 132 3.50 -5.67 -25.65
N ILE A 133 4.21 -5.25 -24.60
CA ILE A 133 4.64 -3.86 -24.36
C ILE A 133 6.14 -3.93 -24.08
N SER A 134 6.93 -3.08 -24.71
CA SER A 134 8.38 -3.09 -24.50
C SER A 134 8.73 -2.63 -23.09
N ASP A 135 9.89 -3.06 -22.58
CA ASP A 135 10.39 -2.64 -21.26
C ASP A 135 10.58 -1.11 -21.20
N GLU A 136 10.99 -0.48 -22.30
CA GLU A 136 11.14 0.97 -22.43
C GLU A 136 9.79 1.69 -22.35
N GLU A 137 8.79 1.22 -23.09
CA GLU A 137 7.43 1.78 -23.05
C GLU A 137 6.80 1.64 -21.67
N LEU A 138 7.00 0.48 -21.04
CA LEU A 138 6.49 0.19 -19.70
C LEU A 138 7.21 1.03 -18.64
N ALA A 139 8.51 1.25 -18.76
CA ALA A 139 9.28 2.11 -17.86
C ALA A 139 8.76 3.56 -17.91
N VAL A 140 8.56 4.12 -19.10
CA VAL A 140 7.99 5.47 -19.28
C VAL A 140 6.60 5.56 -18.64
N LEU A 141 5.76 4.54 -18.85
CA LEU A 141 4.43 4.49 -18.28
C LEU A 141 4.44 4.46 -16.74
N PHE A 142 5.27 3.60 -16.15
CA PHE A 142 5.39 3.48 -14.71
C PHE A 142 6.01 4.72 -14.07
N GLU A 143 7.01 5.33 -14.69
CA GLU A 143 7.59 6.57 -14.20
C GLU A 143 6.54 7.69 -14.17
N ARG A 144 5.71 7.82 -15.21
CA ARG A 144 4.60 8.78 -15.22
C ARG A 144 3.63 8.55 -14.06
N TYR A 145 3.25 7.29 -13.79
CA TYR A 145 2.35 6.99 -12.67
C TYR A 145 2.98 7.26 -11.30
N TYR A 146 4.28 7.01 -11.15
CA TYR A 146 5.01 7.35 -9.95
C TYR A 146 5.00 8.87 -9.72
N GLN A 147 5.38 9.66 -10.73
CA GLN A 147 5.40 11.12 -10.62
C GLN A 147 4.01 11.70 -10.33
N GLN A 148 2.97 11.18 -10.99
CA GLN A 148 1.59 11.63 -10.73
C GLN A 148 1.13 11.32 -9.31
N ALA A 149 1.40 10.11 -8.81
CA ALA A 149 1.06 9.72 -7.45
C ALA A 149 1.82 10.57 -6.42
N LYS A 150 3.13 10.77 -6.63
CA LYS A 150 3.99 11.58 -5.78
C LYS A 150 3.50 13.03 -5.71
N SER A 151 3.33 13.67 -6.87
CA SER A 151 2.86 15.06 -6.95
C SER A 151 1.49 15.23 -6.30
N TRP A 152 0.59 14.25 -6.44
CA TRP A 152 -0.72 14.32 -5.78
C TRP A 152 -0.59 14.27 -4.26
N MET A 153 0.17 13.31 -3.72
CA MET A 153 0.38 13.18 -2.26
C MET A 153 0.98 14.46 -1.65
N GLU A 154 1.97 15.07 -2.31
CA GLU A 154 2.64 16.29 -1.84
C GLU A 154 1.72 17.53 -1.85
N GLN A 155 0.69 17.53 -2.69
CA GLN A 155 -0.24 18.66 -2.84
C GLN A 155 -1.49 18.56 -1.96
N GLN A 156 -1.77 17.39 -1.38
CA GLN A 156 -2.98 17.17 -0.59
C GLN A 156 -2.75 17.48 0.90
N PRO A 157 -3.47 18.45 1.50
CA PRO A 157 -3.33 18.75 2.92
C PRO A 157 -3.90 17.64 3.83
N HIS A 158 -4.71 16.74 3.29
CA HIS A 158 -5.35 15.62 3.99
C HIS A 158 -4.59 14.29 3.81
N VAL A 159 -3.36 14.34 3.28
CA VAL A 159 -2.50 13.18 3.04
C VAL A 159 -1.18 13.37 3.79
N GLU A 160 -0.90 12.45 4.71
CA GLU A 160 0.44 12.22 5.24
C GLU A 160 1.06 11.05 4.49
N SER A 161 2.32 11.14 4.05
CA SER A 161 2.97 10.06 3.30
C SER A 161 4.41 9.81 3.72
N ILE A 162 4.83 8.55 3.66
CA ILE A 162 6.23 8.11 3.74
C ILE A 162 6.56 7.24 2.53
N GLU A 163 7.70 7.51 1.90
CA GLU A 163 8.26 6.65 0.84
C GLU A 163 9.21 5.62 1.46
N ILE A 164 9.02 4.34 1.11
CA ILE A 164 9.85 3.22 1.55
C ILE A 164 10.53 2.58 0.35
N ASP A 165 11.85 2.50 0.42
CA ASP A 165 12.67 1.86 -0.60
C ASP A 165 12.69 0.34 -0.36
N TYR A 166 12.13 -0.41 -1.30
CA TYR A 166 12.05 -1.87 -1.29
C TYR A 166 13.44 -2.52 -1.30
N ASN A 167 14.39 -1.96 -2.04
CA ASN A 167 15.74 -2.49 -2.18
C ASN A 167 16.49 -2.36 -0.84
N LEU A 168 16.40 -1.18 -0.20
CA LEU A 168 16.97 -0.96 1.14
C LEU A 168 16.25 -1.80 2.20
N LEU A 169 14.92 -1.90 2.15
CA LEU A 169 14.14 -2.70 3.09
C LEU A 169 14.57 -4.17 3.10
N LEU A 170 15.02 -4.72 1.96
CA LEU A 170 15.49 -6.10 1.88
C LEU A 170 16.97 -6.28 2.20
N GLN A 171 17.76 -5.22 2.07
CA GLN A 171 19.18 -5.23 2.43
C GLN A 171 19.39 -5.04 3.93
N ASP A 172 18.73 -4.03 4.50
CA ASP A 172 18.77 -3.69 5.91
C ASP A 172 17.37 -3.21 6.34
N PRO A 173 16.50 -4.10 6.85
CA PRO A 173 15.13 -3.75 7.17
C PRO A 173 15.00 -2.82 8.37
N GLN A 174 15.95 -2.83 9.31
CA GLN A 174 15.81 -2.14 10.60
C GLN A 174 15.50 -0.63 10.44
N PRO A 175 16.26 0.15 9.66
CA PRO A 175 16.02 1.59 9.54
C PRO A 175 14.67 1.91 8.87
N GLN A 176 14.27 1.11 7.88
CA GLN A 176 13.00 1.28 7.16
C GLN A 176 11.80 0.96 8.06
N ILE A 177 11.85 -0.16 8.79
CA ILE A 177 10.83 -0.57 9.77
C ILE A 177 10.70 0.45 10.91
N GLU A 178 11.81 1.00 11.40
CA GLU A 178 11.76 2.06 12.42
C GLU A 178 11.17 3.37 11.88
N ALA A 179 11.47 3.73 10.63
CA ALA A 179 10.88 4.90 9.99
C ALA A 179 9.35 4.75 9.85
N ILE A 180 8.88 3.57 9.44
CA ILE A 180 7.46 3.22 9.41
C ILE A 180 6.86 3.32 10.82
N ASN A 181 7.51 2.75 11.84
CA ASN A 181 6.98 2.82 13.20
C ASN A 181 6.88 4.28 13.70
N ARG A 182 7.88 5.13 13.41
CA ARG A 182 7.81 6.57 13.71
C ARG A 182 6.65 7.26 13.00
N PHE A 183 6.41 6.92 11.74
CA PHE A 183 5.29 7.43 10.95
C PHE A 183 3.92 7.04 11.54
N PHE A 184 3.84 5.87 12.20
CA PHE A 184 2.66 5.41 12.93
C PHE A 184 2.74 5.67 14.46
N ASP A 185 3.34 6.80 14.85
CA ASP A 185 3.36 7.29 16.25
C ASP A 185 4.01 6.32 17.25
N LYS A 186 4.93 5.46 16.78
CA LYS A 186 5.64 4.42 17.55
C LYS A 186 4.74 3.36 18.18
N LYS A 187 3.59 3.06 17.56
CA LYS A 187 2.59 2.11 18.09
C LYS A 187 2.68 0.70 17.52
N LEU A 188 3.54 0.46 16.53
CA LEU A 188 3.64 -0.84 15.84
C LEU A 188 4.65 -1.77 16.53
N ASP A 189 4.40 -3.08 16.44
CA ASP A 189 5.34 -4.10 16.90
C ASP A 189 6.50 -4.26 15.89
N VAL A 190 7.58 -3.50 16.11
CA VAL A 190 8.80 -3.53 15.29
C VAL A 190 9.38 -4.94 15.15
N ASN A 191 9.39 -5.74 16.21
CA ASN A 191 9.96 -7.08 16.18
C ASN A 191 9.13 -8.03 15.32
N ALA A 192 7.81 -7.92 15.38
CA ALA A 192 6.91 -8.68 14.51
C ALA A 192 7.04 -8.24 13.05
N MET A 193 7.12 -6.93 12.79
CA MET A 193 7.34 -6.37 11.44
C MET A 193 8.63 -6.90 10.80
N LEU A 194 9.74 -6.93 11.55
CA LEU A 194 11.03 -7.43 11.05
C LEU A 194 10.97 -8.91 10.64
N LYS A 195 10.26 -9.75 11.42
CA LYS A 195 10.13 -11.19 11.13
C LYS A 195 9.38 -11.50 9.84
N VAL A 196 8.60 -10.55 9.31
CA VAL A 196 7.88 -10.70 8.04
C VAL A 196 8.83 -10.59 6.84
N VAL A 197 9.89 -9.78 6.97
CA VAL A 197 10.85 -9.54 5.90
C VAL A 197 11.65 -10.82 5.66
N ASP A 198 11.45 -11.38 4.47
CA ASP A 198 12.06 -12.65 4.07
C ASP A 198 13.00 -12.39 2.89
N PRO A 199 14.33 -12.38 3.11
CA PRO A 199 15.30 -12.15 2.04
C PRO A 199 15.23 -13.18 0.90
N GLN A 200 14.65 -14.36 1.13
CA GLN A 200 14.49 -15.39 0.09
C GLN A 200 13.39 -15.03 -0.91
N LEU A 201 12.50 -14.10 -0.56
CA LEU A 201 11.52 -13.53 -1.48
C LEU A 201 12.12 -12.38 -2.32
N TYR A 202 13.36 -11.95 -2.03
CA TYR A 202 14.07 -10.95 -2.85
C TYR A 202 14.62 -11.55 -4.14
N ARG A 203 13.73 -11.65 -5.14
CA ARG A 203 13.99 -12.22 -6.47
C ARG A 203 14.03 -11.11 -7.52
N GLN A 204 14.63 -11.43 -8.68
CA GLN A 204 14.78 -10.50 -9.81
C GLN A 204 15.59 -9.24 -9.42
N ARG A 205 16.87 -9.45 -9.08
CA ARG A 205 17.82 -8.41 -8.64
C ARG A 205 18.62 -7.79 -9.81
N ARG A 206 18.13 -7.95 -11.03
CA ARG A 206 18.79 -7.53 -12.27
C ARG A 206 17.93 -6.48 -12.93
#